data_AF-A0A4S4M3G4-F1
#
_entry.id   AF-A0A4S4M3G4-F1
#
_cell.length_a   1.000
_cell.length_b   1.000
_cell.length_c   1.000
_cell.angle_alpha   90.00
_cell.angle_beta   90.00
_cell.angle_gamma   90.00
#
_symmetry.space_group_name_H-M   'P 1'
#
loop_
_entity.id
_entity.type
_entity.pdbx_description
1 polymer ?
#
loop_
_entity_poly.entity_id
_entity_poly.type
_entity_poly.pdbx_seq_one_letter_code
_entity_poly.pdbx_strand_id
1 'polypeptide(L)'
;MHVLHQGRAEYTLITPVPGSAPHIAHVIMGTNVTAGETRQLVVGTGVWKVSRIPDADVQDARTAEQRARTGCLITEVVTPGFHWEDHQYLTREALADLLRFDERREERVKELLPFVKPPHL
;
A
#
# COMPACT_ATOMS: atom_id res chain seq x y z
N MET A 1 1.76 11.50 6.12
CA MET A 1 3.20 11.41 5.77
C MET A 1 3.79 10.18 6.44
N HIS A 2 4.67 9.46 5.74
CA HIS A 2 5.39 8.28 6.25
C HIS A 2 6.89 8.58 6.20
N VAL A 3 7.60 8.20 7.25
CA VAL A 3 9.06 8.34 7.37
C VAL A 3 9.67 6.98 7.66
N LEU A 4 10.62 6.56 6.82
CA LEU A 4 11.32 5.29 6.97
C LEU A 4 12.37 5.36 8.10
N HIS A 5 12.36 4.37 8.99
CA HIS A 5 13.43 4.13 9.98
C HIS A 5 14.31 2.94 9.61
N GLN A 6 13.70 1.81 9.24
CA GLN A 6 14.43 0.59 8.94
C GLN A 6 13.67 -0.29 7.94
N GLY A 7 14.40 -1.07 7.14
CA GLY A 7 13.84 -2.07 6.25
C GLY A 7 13.25 -1.47 4.97
N ARG A 8 12.32 -2.19 4.33
CA ARG A 8 11.68 -1.78 3.08
C ARG A 8 10.20 -2.15 3.05
N ALA A 9 9.40 -1.30 2.43
CA ALA A 9 7.98 -1.57 2.17
C ALA A 9 7.62 -1.16 0.74
N GLU A 10 6.90 -2.02 0.03
CA GLU A 10 6.21 -1.67 -1.20
C GLU A 10 4.82 -1.13 -0.85
N TYR A 11 4.51 0.07 -1.32
CA TYR A 11 3.20 0.70 -1.23
C TYR A 11 2.49 0.61 -2.59
N THR A 12 1.25 0.13 -2.58
CA THR A 12 0.31 0.33 -3.69
C THR A 12 -0.63 1.47 -3.33
N LEU A 13 -0.62 2.53 -4.13
CA LEU A 13 -1.44 3.72 -3.97
C LEU A 13 -2.48 3.76 -5.07
N ILE A 14 -3.75 3.83 -4.71
CA ILE A 14 -4.87 3.85 -5.64
C ILE A 14 -5.59 5.19 -5.48
N THR A 15 -5.41 6.07 -6.45
CA THR A 15 -6.05 7.38 -6.51
C THR A 15 -7.33 7.28 -7.33
N PRO A 16 -8.53 7.40 -6.73
CA PRO A 16 -9.77 7.41 -7.46
C PRO A 16 -9.84 8.57 -8.44
N VAL A 17 -10.34 8.32 -9.66
CA VAL A 17 -10.61 9.35 -10.67
C VAL A 17 -12.09 9.30 -11.03
N PRO A 18 -12.88 10.35 -10.75
CA PRO A 18 -14.31 10.35 -11.06
C PRO A 18 -14.58 10.06 -12.54
N GLY A 19 -15.41 9.05 -12.82
CA GLY A 19 -15.80 8.69 -14.18
C GLY A 19 -14.71 8.00 -15.02
N SER A 20 -13.61 7.56 -14.40
CA SER A 20 -12.50 6.90 -15.10
C SER A 20 -11.86 5.81 -14.24
N ALA A 21 -10.92 5.06 -14.84
CA ALA A 21 -10.08 4.12 -14.09
C ALA A 21 -9.22 4.88 -13.05
N PRO A 22 -9.00 4.29 -11.87
CA PRO A 22 -8.13 4.92 -10.87
C PRO A 22 -6.68 4.91 -11.34
N HIS A 23 -5.89 5.89 -10.86
CA HIS A 23 -4.44 5.84 -11.03
C HIS A 23 -3.84 4.92 -9.95
N ILE A 24 -3.10 3.90 -10.39
CA ILE A 24 -2.42 2.95 -9.49
C ILE A 24 -0.92 3.15 -9.63
N ALA A 25 -0.26 3.47 -8.52
CA ALA A 25 1.18 3.68 -8.43
C ALA A 25 1.79 2.74 -7.39
N HIS A 26 3.00 2.27 -7.68
CA HIS A 26 3.81 1.48 -6.76
C HIS A 26 5.00 2.32 -6.31
N VAL A 27 5.25 2.35 -5.00
CA VAL A 27 6.38 3.08 -4.41
C VAL A 27 7.09 2.18 -3.42
N ILE A 28 8.41 2.05 -3.56
CA ILE A 28 9.22 1.36 -2.54
C ILE A 28 9.75 2.40 -1.56
N MET A 29 9.31 2.29 -0.31
CA MET A 29 10.00 2.94 0.80
C MET A 29 11.24 2.13 1.15
N GLY A 30 12.41 2.77 1.07
CA GLY A 30 13.70 2.13 1.25
C GLY A 30 14.85 3.14 1.27
N THR A 31 16.08 2.65 1.30
CA THR A 31 17.29 3.49 1.40
C THR A 31 18.03 3.66 0.09
N ASN A 32 17.67 2.89 -0.95
CA ASN A 32 18.35 2.86 -2.23
C ASN A 32 17.75 3.86 -3.24
N VAL A 33 18.13 5.14 -3.07
CA VAL A 33 17.63 6.24 -3.90
C VAL A 33 17.97 6.07 -5.39
N THR A 34 19.10 5.41 -5.73
CA THR A 34 19.49 5.18 -7.13
C THR A 34 18.60 4.13 -7.82
N ALA A 35 17.94 3.27 -7.04
CA ALA A 35 16.89 2.35 -7.52
C ALA A 35 15.48 2.97 -7.47
N GLY A 36 15.34 4.26 -7.17
CA GLY A 36 14.05 4.96 -7.11
C GLY A 36 13.31 4.79 -5.77
N GLU A 37 13.95 4.25 -4.73
CA GLU A 37 13.34 4.14 -3.41
C GLU A 37 13.27 5.51 -2.70
N THR A 38 12.25 5.70 -1.87
CA THR A 38 12.11 6.92 -1.05
C THR A 38 12.19 6.63 0.44
N ARG A 39 12.77 7.57 1.20
CA ARG A 39 12.73 7.55 2.67
C ARG A 39 11.50 8.24 3.25
N GLN A 40 10.82 9.06 2.45
CA GLN A 40 9.64 9.80 2.87
C GLN A 40 8.53 9.68 1.83
N LEU A 41 7.33 9.32 2.26
CA LEU A 41 6.17 9.15 1.39
C LEU A 41 4.99 9.97 1.91
N VAL A 42 4.57 10.96 1.13
CA VAL A 42 3.33 11.69 1.38
C VAL A 42 2.21 11.02 0.58
N VAL A 43 1.14 10.62 1.26
CA VAL A 43 -0.07 10.08 0.64
C VAL A 43 -1.17 11.11 0.83
N GLY A 44 -1.81 11.53 -0.27
CA GLY A 44 -2.87 12.52 -0.26
C GLY A 44 -4.19 11.98 0.29
N THR A 45 -5.11 12.89 0.63
CA THR A 45 -6.47 12.57 1.06
C THR A 45 -7.22 11.80 -0.02
N GLY A 46 -8.02 10.82 0.38
CA GLY A 46 -8.86 10.02 -0.54
C GLY A 46 -8.10 8.98 -1.37
N VAL A 47 -6.80 8.80 -1.15
CA VAL A 47 -5.99 7.75 -1.78
C VAL A 47 -6.07 6.49 -0.93
N TRP A 48 -6.48 5.38 -1.53
CA TRP A 48 -6.37 4.07 -0.88
C TRP A 48 -4.90 3.64 -0.88
N LYS A 49 -4.44 3.11 0.26
CA LYS A 49 -3.07 2.64 0.41
C LYS A 49 -3.05 1.24 1.02
N VAL A 50 -2.18 0.39 0.50
CA VAL A 50 -1.74 -0.84 1.16
C VAL A 50 -0.22 -0.90 1.12
N SER A 51 0.39 -1.39 2.18
CA SER A 51 1.83 -1.65 2.23
C SER A 51 2.12 -3.12 2.53
N ARG A 52 3.21 -3.63 1.96
CA ARG A 52 3.73 -4.97 2.20
C ARG A 52 5.24 -4.96 2.20
N ILE A 53 5.86 -5.97 2.80
CA ILE A 53 7.29 -6.21 2.58
C ILE A 53 7.47 -6.66 1.13
N PRO A 54 8.44 -6.12 0.36
CA PRO A 54 8.69 -6.55 -1.01
C PRO A 54 8.93 -8.07 -1.09
N ASP A 55 8.34 -8.72 -2.08
CA ASP A 55 8.44 -10.19 -2.22
C ASP A 55 9.90 -10.66 -2.33
N ALA A 56 10.76 -9.87 -2.99
CA ALA A 56 12.20 -10.14 -3.09
C ALA A 56 12.86 -10.24 -1.71
N ASP A 57 12.55 -9.31 -0.80
CA ASP A 57 13.13 -9.28 0.56
C ASP A 57 12.67 -10.48 1.40
N VAL A 58 11.43 -10.92 1.18
CA VAL A 58 10.89 -12.13 1.82
C VAL A 58 11.58 -13.39 1.25
N GLN A 59 11.78 -13.47 -0.06
CA GLN A 59 12.40 -14.60 -0.75
C GLN A 59 13.92 -14.72 -0.50
N ASP A 60 14.60 -13.60 -0.31
CA ASP A 60 16.04 -13.53 -0.03
C ASP A 60 16.36 -13.95 1.43
N ALA A 61 15.39 -13.90 2.32
CA ALA A 61 15.53 -14.30 3.72
C ALA A 61 15.51 -15.83 3.91
N ARG A 62 16.66 -16.48 3.65
CA ARG A 62 16.80 -17.95 3.70
C ARG A 62 16.89 -18.53 5.10
N THR A 63 17.49 -17.82 6.06
CA THR A 63 17.62 -18.28 7.46
C THR A 63 16.53 -17.71 8.37
N ALA A 64 16.35 -18.32 9.53
CA ALA A 64 15.38 -17.83 10.53
C ALA A 64 15.75 -16.42 11.03
N GLU A 65 17.05 -16.16 11.22
CA GLU A 65 17.58 -14.86 11.65
C GLU A 65 17.40 -13.79 10.57
N GLN A 66 17.54 -14.15 9.30
CA GLN A 66 17.25 -13.23 8.19
C GLN A 66 15.77 -12.88 8.16
N ARG A 67 14.87 -13.88 8.25
CA ARG A 67 13.43 -13.64 8.29
C ARG A 67 13.02 -12.78 9.48
N ALA A 68 13.63 -12.97 10.64
CA ALA A 68 13.37 -12.15 11.83
C ALA A 68 13.79 -10.68 11.67
N ARG A 69 14.70 -10.37 10.73
CA ARG A 69 15.13 -8.99 10.42
C ARG A 69 14.48 -8.42 9.16
N THR A 70 13.78 -9.23 8.38
CA THR A 70 13.02 -8.79 7.22
C THR A 70 11.73 -8.12 7.68
N GLY A 71 11.62 -6.82 7.45
CA GLY A 71 10.48 -6.03 7.89
C GLY A 71 10.60 -4.58 7.43
N CYS A 72 9.70 -3.74 7.94
CA CYS A 72 9.74 -2.30 7.74
C CYS A 72 9.28 -1.60 9.01
N LEU A 73 10.07 -0.64 9.49
CA LEU A 73 9.71 0.24 10.59
C LEU A 73 9.61 1.66 10.06
N ILE A 74 8.47 2.29 10.32
CA ILE A 74 8.15 3.64 9.88
C ILE A 74 7.51 4.44 11.02
N THR A 75 7.49 5.76 10.87
CA THR A 75 6.58 6.65 11.59
C THR A 75 5.57 7.24 10.62
N GLU A 76 4.30 7.28 11.02
CA GLU A 76 3.26 8.01 10.32
C GLU A 76 2.87 9.27 11.08
N VAL A 77 2.73 10.37 10.34
CA VAL A 77 2.18 11.64 10.83
C VAL A 77 0.96 11.97 9.96
N VAL A 78 -0.19 12.14 10.62
CA VAL A 78 -1.47 12.51 9.99
C VAL A 78 -1.79 13.95 10.38
N THR A 79 -2.27 14.75 9.43
CA THR A 79 -2.63 16.16 9.67
C THR A 79 -3.86 16.54 8.87
N PRO A 80 -4.97 16.98 9.50
CA PRO A 80 -5.22 17.06 10.96
C PRO A 80 -5.03 15.72 11.70
N GLY A 81 -5.03 15.75 13.04
CA GLY A 81 -4.80 14.56 13.85
C GLY A 81 -5.73 13.40 13.48
N PHE A 82 -5.28 12.17 13.66
CA PHE A 82 -6.07 10.99 13.32
C PHE A 82 -7.35 10.91 14.16
N HIS A 83 -8.47 10.68 13.47
CA HIS A 83 -9.77 10.35 14.05
C HIS A 83 -10.30 9.07 13.41
N TRP A 84 -11.01 8.24 14.18
CA TRP A 84 -11.52 6.96 13.70
C TRP A 84 -12.60 7.13 12.64
N GLU A 85 -13.35 8.22 12.73
CA GLU A 85 -14.40 8.63 11.80
C GLU A 85 -13.84 8.91 10.39
N ASP A 86 -12.57 9.29 10.29
CA ASP A 86 -11.87 9.55 9.04
C ASP A 86 -11.22 8.29 8.45
N HIS A 87 -11.20 7.19 9.20
CA HIS A 87 -10.56 5.95 8.79
C HIS A 87 -11.55 4.98 8.17
N GLN A 88 -11.24 4.50 6.96
CA GLN A 88 -12.04 3.51 6.26
C GLN A 88 -11.15 2.39 5.74
N TYR A 89 -11.67 1.16 5.83
CA TYR A 89 -11.10 0.03 5.12
C TYR A 89 -11.83 -0.18 3.81
N LEU A 90 -11.07 -0.43 2.74
CA LEU A 90 -11.65 -0.79 1.45
C LEU A 90 -12.35 -2.15 1.57
N THR A 91 -13.61 -2.25 1.14
CA THR A 91 -14.36 -3.51 1.09
C THR A 91 -14.26 -4.15 -0.29
N ARG A 92 -14.73 -5.39 -0.43
CA ARG A 92 -14.78 -6.09 -1.73
C ARG A 92 -15.67 -5.37 -2.73
N GLU A 93 -16.83 -4.89 -2.27
CA GLU A 93 -17.81 -4.18 -3.09
C GLU A 93 -17.25 -2.81 -3.51
N ALA A 94 -16.63 -2.09 -2.58
CA ALA A 94 -15.99 -0.82 -2.87
C ALA A 94 -14.80 -0.96 -3.84
N LEU A 95 -14.00 -2.03 -3.73
CA LEU A 95 -12.94 -2.34 -4.70
C LEU A 95 -13.52 -2.62 -6.09
N ALA A 96 -14.61 -3.39 -6.16
CA ALA A 96 -15.27 -3.72 -7.43
C ALA A 96 -15.84 -2.48 -8.13
N ASP A 97 -16.38 -1.52 -7.36
CA ASP A 97 -16.85 -0.23 -7.87
C ASP A 97 -15.70 0.70 -8.27
N LEU A 98 -14.64 0.77 -7.46
CA LEU A 98 -13.45 1.58 -7.72
C LEU A 98 -12.79 1.21 -9.06
N LEU A 99 -12.79 -0.08 -9.40
CA LEU A 99 -12.20 -0.60 -10.64
C LEU A 99 -13.19 -0.74 -11.79
N ARG A 100 -14.42 -0.22 -11.70
CA ARG A 100 -15.48 -0.44 -12.71
C ARG A 100 -15.13 0.04 -14.12
N PHE A 101 -14.26 1.05 -14.22
CA PHE A 101 -13.80 1.62 -15.50
C PHE A 101 -12.39 1.15 -15.88
N ASP A 102 -11.78 0.25 -15.10
CA ASP A 102 -10.44 -0.25 -15.39
C ASP A 102 -10.50 -1.41 -16.39
N GLU A 103 -9.81 -1.29 -17.52
CA GLU A 103 -9.76 -2.33 -18.55
C GLU A 103 -9.14 -3.64 -18.03
N ARG A 104 -8.30 -3.57 -16.99
CA ARG A 104 -7.64 -4.70 -16.33
C ARG A 104 -8.35 -5.10 -15.03
N ARG A 105 -9.64 -4.75 -14.88
CA ARG A 105 -10.43 -4.97 -13.66
C ARG A 105 -10.28 -6.37 -13.07
N GLU A 106 -10.41 -7.43 -13.87
CA GLU A 106 -10.35 -8.80 -13.36
C GLU A 106 -8.98 -9.13 -12.73
N GLU A 107 -7.90 -8.76 -13.41
CA GLU A 107 -6.53 -8.94 -12.92
C GLU A 107 -6.30 -8.15 -11.63
N ARG A 108 -6.69 -6.86 -11.63
CA ARG A 108 -6.50 -5.97 -10.47
C ARG A 108 -7.35 -6.35 -9.28
N VAL A 109 -8.58 -6.82 -9.50
CA VAL A 109 -9.40 -7.37 -8.42
C VAL A 109 -8.67 -8.57 -7.82
N LYS A 110 -8.20 -9.51 -8.63
CA LYS A 110 -7.46 -10.68 -8.12
C LYS A 110 -6.21 -10.29 -7.33
N GLU A 111 -5.49 -9.26 -7.78
CA GLU A 111 -4.29 -8.73 -7.11
C GLU A 111 -4.62 -8.06 -5.77
N LEU A 112 -5.68 -7.24 -5.71
CA LEU A 112 -5.97 -6.39 -4.57
C LEU A 112 -6.93 -7.03 -3.53
N LEU A 113 -7.70 -8.03 -3.94
CA LEU A 113 -8.67 -8.73 -3.08
C LEU A 113 -8.09 -9.35 -1.80
N PRO A 114 -6.82 -9.83 -1.76
CA PRO A 114 -6.23 -10.29 -0.51
C PRO A 114 -6.08 -9.19 0.55
N PHE A 115 -6.09 -7.92 0.16
CA PHE A 115 -5.80 -6.77 1.04
C PHE A 115 -7.05 -5.99 1.49
N VAL A 116 -8.23 -6.35 0.99
CA VAL A 116 -9.49 -5.67 1.37
C VAL A 116 -10.11 -6.29 2.61
N LYS A 117 -10.90 -5.50 3.34
CA LYS A 117 -11.60 -5.94 4.54
C LYS A 117 -12.55 -7.11 4.18
N PRO A 118 -12.44 -8.26 4.88
CA PRO A 118 -13.37 -9.37 4.69
C PRO A 118 -14.76 -9.01 5.27
N PRO A 119 -15.85 -9.58 4.71
CA PRO A 119 -17.23 -9.18 5.01
C PRO A 119 -17.73 -9.50 6.44
N HIS A 120 -16.96 -10.23 7.25
CA HIS A 120 -17.40 -10.75 8.56
C HIS A 120 -16.45 -10.40 9.72
N LEU A 121 -15.65 -9.33 9.57
CA LEU A 121 -14.83 -8.75 10.63
C LEU A 121 -15.19 -7.29 10.88
#